data_AF-A0A524MI31-F1
#
_entry.id   AF-A0A524MI31-F1
#
_cell.length_a   1.000
_cell.length_b   1.000
_cell.length_c   1.000
_cell.angle_alpha   90.00
_cell.angle_beta   90.00
_cell.angle_gamma   90.00
#
_symmetry.space_group_name_H-M   'P 1'
#
loop_
_entity.id
_entity.type
_entity.pdbx_description
1 polymer ?
#
loop_
_entity_poly.entity_id
_entity_poly.type
_entity_poly.pdbx_seq_one_letter_code
_entity_poly.pdbx_strand_id
1 'polypeptide(L)'
;MIRRKKMVELMAHEKKMQESREQQEKVGTEREKLLKRFLDSDATAYLEGLKKTEPQIGNRVQEIILYLIVYRGVRQIVKQLDVMYIERQIKGEGPKIRVQRDGETSDFGSYVREAIKENNSDAKKD
;
A
#
# COMPACT_ATOMS: atom_id res chain seq x y z
N MET A 1 -32.55 31.50 32.34
CA MET A 1 -31.52 30.46 32.62
C MET A 1 -31.21 29.55 31.43
N ILE A 2 -32.20 29.22 30.57
CA ILE A 2 -32.05 28.33 29.40
C ILE A 2 -31.06 28.88 28.34
N ARG A 3 -31.09 30.18 28.04
CA ARG A 3 -30.19 30.81 27.04
C ARG A 3 -28.70 30.70 27.40
N ARG A 4 -28.34 30.80 28.69
CA ARG A 4 -26.95 30.64 29.16
C ARG A 4 -26.47 29.20 29.01
N LYS A 5 -27.30 28.21 29.39
CA LYS A 5 -26.95 26.79 29.21
C LYS A 5 -26.72 26.45 27.73
N LYS A 6 -27.62 26.91 26.85
CA LYS A 6 -27.50 26.70 25.39
C LYS A 6 -26.26 27.38 24.78
N MET A 7 -25.89 28.57 25.25
CA MET A 7 -24.64 29.24 24.86
C MET A 7 -23.39 28.46 25.32
N VAL A 8 -23.39 27.94 26.55
CA VAL A 8 -22.27 27.13 27.05
C VAL A 8 -22.12 25.83 26.26
N GLU A 9 -23.23 25.17 25.92
CA GLU A 9 -23.23 23.96 25.08
C GLU A 9 -22.71 24.24 23.66
N LEU A 10 -23.13 25.34 23.04
CA LEU A 10 -22.64 25.76 21.72
C LEU A 10 -21.15 26.07 21.74
N MET A 11 -20.67 26.84 22.74
CA MET A 11 -19.25 27.15 22.89
C MET A 11 -18.41 25.89 23.14
N ALA A 12 -18.91 24.94 23.94
CA ALA A 12 -18.23 23.67 24.19
C ALA A 12 -18.16 22.80 22.92
N HIS A 13 -19.21 22.81 22.11
CA HIS A 13 -19.23 22.11 20.82
C HIS A 13 -18.27 22.74 19.83
N GLU A 14 -18.29 24.06 19.67
CA GLU A 14 -17.36 24.80 18.80
C GLU A 14 -15.90 24.58 19.22
N LYS A 15 -15.62 24.64 20.52
CA LYS A 15 -14.27 24.39 21.04
C LYS A 15 -13.79 22.97 20.71
N LYS A 16 -14.63 21.94 20.91
CA LYS A 16 -14.28 20.56 20.53
C LYS A 16 -14.04 20.39 19.04
N MET A 17 -14.86 21.04 18.21
CA MET A 17 -14.68 21.00 16.75
C MET A 17 -13.38 21.67 16.33
N GLN A 18 -13.04 22.80 16.95
CA GLN A 18 -11.80 23.52 16.70
C GLN A 18 -10.57 22.69 17.12
N GLU A 19 -10.58 22.15 18.34
CA GLU A 19 -9.51 21.27 18.85
C GLU A 19 -9.33 20.03 17.96
N SER A 20 -10.42 19.42 17.51
CA SER A 20 -10.37 18.28 16.59
C SER A 20 -9.73 18.64 15.24
N ARG A 21 -10.02 19.82 14.69
CA ARG A 21 -9.43 20.28 13.42
C ARG A 21 -7.94 20.52 13.57
N GLU A 22 -7.53 21.25 14.59
CA GLU A 22 -6.12 21.53 14.88
C GLU A 22 -5.33 20.24 15.13
N GLN A 23 -5.94 19.26 15.81
CA GLN A 23 -5.30 17.97 16.02
C GLN A 23 -5.17 17.18 14.72
N GLN A 24 -6.18 17.19 13.85
CA GLN A 24 -6.10 16.53 12.54
C GLN A 24 -5.03 17.15 11.64
N GLU A 25 -4.89 18.49 11.64
CA GLU A 25 -3.84 19.20 10.89
C GLU A 25 -2.45 18.85 11.40
N LYS A 26 -2.25 18.86 12.73
CA LYS A 26 -0.98 18.44 13.35
C LYS A 26 -0.64 16.99 13.00
N VAL A 27 -1.61 16.08 13.08
CA VAL A 27 -1.39 14.67 12.73
C VAL A 27 -1.08 14.52 11.23
N GLY A 28 -1.78 15.26 10.36
CA GLY A 28 -1.54 15.23 8.92
C GLY A 28 -0.13 15.67 8.56
N THR A 29 0.32 16.80 9.11
CA THR A 29 1.67 17.33 8.87
C THR A 29 2.76 16.39 9.38
N GLU A 30 2.61 15.78 10.56
CA GLU A 30 3.57 14.81 11.08
C GLU A 30 3.61 13.52 10.24
N ARG A 31 2.46 13.03 9.75
CA ARG A 31 2.41 11.88 8.83
C ARG A 31 3.15 12.19 7.53
N GLU A 32 2.95 13.38 6.97
CA GLU A 32 3.63 13.78 5.74
C GLU A 32 5.16 13.88 5.94
N LYS A 33 5.61 14.44 7.06
CA LYS A 33 7.04 14.48 7.42
C LYS A 33 7.64 13.07 7.52
N LEU A 34 6.93 12.13 8.15
CA LEU A 34 7.38 10.76 8.25
C LEU A 34 7.49 10.10 6.88
N LEU A 35 6.47 10.25 6.03
CA LEU A 35 6.49 9.68 4.68
C LEU A 35 7.66 10.26 3.85
N LYS A 36 7.84 11.58 3.85
CA LYS A 36 8.96 12.24 3.15
C LYS A 36 10.34 11.79 3.63
N ARG A 37 10.46 11.39 4.91
CA ARG A 37 11.73 10.93 5.48
C ARG A 37 12.04 9.47 5.15
N PHE A 38 11.01 8.63 5.07
CA PHE A 38 11.17 7.18 4.99
C PHE A 38 10.82 6.57 3.64
N LEU A 39 10.19 7.30 2.71
CA LEU A 39 10.02 6.88 1.33
C LEU A 39 11.10 7.52 0.45
N ASP A 40 11.63 6.78 -0.51
CA ASP A 40 12.39 7.38 -1.60
C ASP A 40 11.46 8.14 -2.58
N SER A 41 12.06 8.82 -3.56
CA SER A 41 11.32 9.60 -4.55
C SER A 41 10.34 8.74 -5.35
N ASP A 42 10.76 7.53 -5.71
CA ASP A 42 10.02 6.64 -6.60
C ASP A 42 8.84 6.01 -5.84
N ALA A 43 9.05 5.61 -4.59
CA ALA A 43 8.01 5.18 -3.66
C ALA A 43 6.97 6.28 -3.42
N THR A 44 7.42 7.52 -3.24
CA THR A 44 6.53 8.67 -3.03
C THR A 44 5.66 8.90 -4.25
N ALA A 45 6.28 8.98 -5.45
CA ALA A 45 5.56 9.17 -6.70
C ALA A 45 4.58 8.02 -6.98
N TYR A 46 5.00 6.77 -6.72
CA TYR A 46 4.13 5.60 -6.90
C TYR A 46 2.94 5.62 -5.94
N LEU A 47 3.15 5.90 -4.66
CA LEU A 47 2.08 5.98 -3.67
C LEU A 47 1.08 7.11 -3.99
N GLU A 48 1.57 8.26 -4.43
CA GLU A 48 0.71 9.35 -4.89
C GLU A 48 -0.10 8.97 -6.14
N GLY A 49 0.52 8.30 -7.11
CA GLY A 49 -0.16 7.74 -8.27
C GLY A 49 -1.26 6.76 -7.85
N LEU A 50 -0.95 5.84 -6.96
CA LEU A 50 -1.88 4.85 -6.44
C LEU A 50 -3.06 5.50 -5.69
N LYS A 51 -2.82 6.58 -4.94
CA LYS A 51 -3.88 7.35 -4.27
C LYS A 51 -4.79 8.08 -5.26
N LYS A 52 -4.32 8.40 -6.46
CA LYS A 52 -5.13 9.02 -7.53
C LYS A 52 -5.95 7.98 -8.28
N THR A 53 -5.37 6.81 -8.59
CA THR A 53 -6.03 5.76 -9.37
C THR A 53 -6.95 4.89 -8.52
N GLU A 54 -6.49 4.47 -7.34
CA GLU A 54 -7.19 3.57 -6.41
C GLU A 54 -7.10 4.10 -4.97
N PRO A 55 -7.87 5.17 -4.63
CA PRO A 55 -7.70 5.90 -3.37
C PRO A 55 -7.81 5.03 -2.12
N GLN A 56 -8.72 4.05 -2.11
CA GLN A 56 -8.91 3.15 -0.99
C GLN A 56 -7.66 2.30 -0.72
N ILE A 57 -7.04 1.77 -1.77
CA ILE A 57 -5.83 0.95 -1.66
C ILE A 57 -4.65 1.85 -1.32
N GLY A 58 -4.47 2.99 -2.01
CA GLY A 58 -3.38 3.92 -1.73
C GLY A 58 -3.38 4.44 -0.28
N ASN A 59 -4.56 4.77 0.26
CA ASN A 59 -4.67 5.17 1.67
C ASN A 59 -4.33 4.01 2.61
N ARG A 60 -4.76 2.78 2.29
CA ARG A 60 -4.45 1.60 3.10
C ARG A 60 -2.96 1.28 3.10
N VAL A 61 -2.29 1.38 1.95
CA VAL A 61 -0.83 1.24 1.84
C VAL A 61 -0.14 2.28 2.72
N GLN A 62 -0.55 3.55 2.63
CA GLN A 62 -0.01 4.64 3.44
C GLN A 62 -0.16 4.37 4.95
N GLU A 63 -1.31 3.88 5.40
CA GLU A 63 -1.55 3.52 6.80
C GLU A 63 -0.63 2.40 7.27
N ILE A 64 -0.44 1.36 6.46
CA ILE A 64 0.45 0.24 6.79
C ILE A 64 1.89 0.72 6.91
N ILE A 65 2.38 1.53 5.96
CA ILE A 65 3.74 2.05 6.00
C ILE A 65 3.96 2.90 7.26
N LEU A 66 3.03 3.81 7.57
CA LEU A 66 3.09 4.63 8.78
C LEU A 66 3.05 3.76 10.04
N TYR A 67 2.23 2.72 10.06
CA TYR A 67 2.18 1.78 11.17
C TYR A 67 3.53 1.09 11.39
N LEU A 68 4.17 0.63 10.31
CA LEU A 68 5.48 -0.01 10.36
C LEU A 68 6.57 0.93 10.90
N ILE A 69 6.55 2.20 10.48
CA ILE A 69 7.49 3.22 10.94
C ILE A 69 7.27 3.52 12.43
N VAL A 70 6.03 3.80 12.84
CA VAL A 70 5.71 4.30 14.19
C VAL A 70 5.76 3.19 15.23
N TYR A 71 5.16 2.03 14.94
CA TYR A 71 4.92 0.98 15.93
C TYR A 71 5.85 -0.22 15.80
N ARG A 72 6.41 -0.46 14.61
CA ARG A 72 7.34 -1.60 14.38
C ARG A 72 8.79 -1.15 14.28
N GLY A 73 9.05 0.15 14.38
CA GLY A 73 10.39 0.70 14.42
C GLY A 73 11.17 0.52 13.12
N VAL A 74 10.49 0.40 11.98
CA VAL A 74 11.16 0.33 10.68
C VAL A 74 11.88 1.66 10.43
N ARG A 75 13.22 1.58 10.30
CA ARG A 75 14.08 2.75 10.05
C ARG A 75 14.71 2.78 8.65
N GLN A 76 14.49 1.75 7.85
CA GLN A 76 15.02 1.66 6.50
C GLN A 76 14.17 2.53 5.55
N ILE A 77 14.79 2.96 4.44
CA ILE A 77 14.09 3.65 3.37
C ILE A 77 13.22 2.64 2.63
N VAL A 78 11.92 2.92 2.59
CA VAL A 78 10.89 2.21 1.84
C VAL A 78 11.05 2.56 0.37
N LYS A 79 11.34 1.55 -0.45
CA LYS A 79 11.49 1.68 -1.89
C LYS A 79 10.18 1.47 -2.62
N GLN A 80 10.13 1.85 -3.90
CA GLN A 80 8.96 1.59 -4.75
C GLN A 80 8.50 0.12 -4.70
N LEU A 81 9.46 -0.83 -4.75
CA LEU A 81 9.15 -2.26 -4.68
C LEU A 81 8.42 -2.66 -3.39
N ASP A 82 8.73 -2.02 -2.26
CA ASP A 82 8.07 -2.29 -0.98
C ASP A 82 6.63 -1.80 -1.00
N VAL A 83 6.39 -0.61 -1.58
CA VAL A 83 5.04 -0.06 -1.77
C VAL A 83 4.20 -0.97 -2.67
N MET A 84 4.78 -1.42 -3.80
CA MET A 84 4.15 -2.37 -4.71
C MET A 84 3.87 -3.73 -4.06
N TYR A 85 4.79 -4.20 -3.22
CA TYR A 85 4.59 -5.45 -2.50
C TYR A 85 3.41 -5.35 -1.54
N ILE A 86 3.31 -4.27 -0.76
CA ILE A 86 2.18 -4.03 0.15
C ILE A 86 0.88 -3.93 -0.65
N GLU A 87 0.87 -3.19 -1.76
CA GLU A 87 -0.29 -3.10 -2.66
C GLU A 87 -0.77 -4.49 -3.10
N ARG A 88 0.14 -5.34 -3.59
CA ARG A 88 -0.17 -6.71 -4.02
C ARG A 88 -0.74 -7.56 -2.89
N GLN A 89 -0.18 -7.45 -1.68
CA GLN A 89 -0.69 -8.17 -0.51
C GLN A 89 -2.13 -7.73 -0.17
N ILE A 90 -2.45 -6.43 -0.29
CA ILE A 90 -3.81 -5.92 -0.09
C ILE A 90 -4.75 -6.44 -1.17
N LYS A 91 -4.31 -6.46 -2.44
CA LYS A 91 -5.09 -6.94 -3.58
C LYS A 91 -5.25 -8.46 -3.63
N GLY A 92 -4.46 -9.21 -2.83
CA GLY A 92 -4.41 -10.67 -2.90
C GLY A 92 -3.71 -11.19 -4.16
N GLU A 93 -2.84 -10.40 -4.77
CA GLU A 93 -2.09 -10.81 -5.95
C GLU A 93 -0.88 -11.67 -5.56
N GLY A 94 -0.90 -12.94 -5.95
CA GLY A 94 0.21 -13.88 -5.76
C GLY A 94 1.41 -13.62 -6.67
N PRO A 95 2.58 -14.20 -6.37
CA PRO A 95 3.74 -14.12 -7.24
C PRO A 95 3.46 -14.78 -8.59
N LYS A 96 3.89 -14.15 -9.68
CA LYS A 96 3.86 -14.73 -11.03
C LYS A 96 5.27 -15.16 -11.43
N ILE A 97 5.43 -16.43 -11.77
CA ILE A 97 6.72 -17.00 -12.18
C ILE A 97 6.74 -17.09 -13.71
N ARG A 98 7.74 -16.48 -14.33
CA ARG A 98 7.98 -16.56 -15.79
C ARG A 98 9.23 -17.39 -16.03
N VAL A 99 9.21 -18.20 -17.08
CA VAL A 99 10.33 -19.02 -17.54
C VAL A 99 10.79 -18.48 -18.88
N GLN A 100 12.09 -18.21 -19.00
CA GLN A 100 12.71 -17.84 -20.28
C GLN A 100 13.53 -19.02 -20.79
N ARG A 101 13.17 -19.55 -21.96
CA ARG A 101 13.87 -20.66 -22.61
C ARG A 101 13.87 -20.44 -24.11
N ASP A 102 15.03 -20.63 -24.74
CA ASP A 102 15.20 -20.54 -26.21
C ASP A 102 14.69 -19.23 -26.83
N GLY A 103 14.78 -18.12 -26.08
CA GLY A 103 14.35 -16.79 -26.52
C GLY A 103 12.87 -16.47 -26.27
N GLU A 104 12.06 -17.46 -25.87
CA GLU A 104 10.65 -17.27 -25.54
C GLU A 104 10.43 -17.12 -24.03
N THR A 105 9.45 -16.30 -23.64
CA THR A 105 9.05 -16.11 -22.24
C THR A 105 7.65 -16.65 -22.03
N SER A 106 7.54 -17.71 -21.23
CA SER A 106 6.27 -18.38 -20.92
C SER A 106 5.94 -18.28 -19.43
N ASP A 107 4.66 -18.36 -19.09
CA ASP A 107 4.24 -18.57 -17.71
C ASP A 107 4.69 -19.95 -17.24
N PHE A 108 5.16 -20.06 -16.00
CA PHE A 108 5.66 -21.33 -15.44
C PHE A 108 4.65 -22.47 -15.55
N GLY A 109 3.37 -22.20 -15.31
CA GLY A 109 2.33 -23.23 -15.40
C GLY A 109 2.17 -23.76 -16.82
N SER A 110 2.28 -22.89 -17.83
CA SER A 110 2.24 -23.30 -19.24
C SER A 110 3.48 -24.10 -19.62
N TYR A 111 4.66 -23.62 -19.22
CA TYR A 111 5.93 -24.30 -19.45
C TYR A 111 5.94 -25.73 -18.90
N VAL A 112 5.50 -25.93 -17.64
CA VAL A 112 5.44 -27.27 -17.03
C VAL A 112 4.47 -28.18 -17.78
N ARG A 113 3.32 -27.67 -18.22
CA ARG A 113 2.34 -28.46 -18.99
C ARG A 113 2.90 -28.90 -20.34
N GLU A 114 3.64 -28.05 -21.03
CA GLU A 114 4.30 -28.37 -22.30
C GLU A 114 5.38 -29.44 -22.09
N ALA A 115 6.27 -29.25 -21.11
CA ALA A 115 7.33 -30.22 -20.79
C ALA A 115 6.78 -31.61 -20.41
N ILE A 116 5.67 -31.69 -19.67
CA ILE A 116 5.02 -32.97 -19.33
C ILE A 116 4.42 -33.64 -20.57
N LYS A 117 3.86 -32.86 -21.51
CA LYS A 117 3.31 -33.40 -22.76
C LYS A 117 4.40 -33.99 -23.65
N GLU A 118 5.51 -33.27 -23.81
CA GLU A 118 6.68 -33.73 -24.59
C GLU A 118 7.24 -35.04 -24.05
N ASN A 119 7.50 -35.11 -22.73
CA ASN A 119 7.98 -36.34 -22.09
C ASN A 119 7.03 -37.54 -22.28
N ASN A 120 5.71 -37.32 -22.23
CA ASN A 120 4.73 -38.39 -22.46
C ASN A 120 4.62 -38.81 -23.93
N SER A 121 4.94 -37.93 -24.88
CA SER A 121 4.98 -38.28 -26.31
C SER A 121 6.22 -39.08 -26.68
N ASP A 122 7.35 -38.81 -26.02
CA ASP A 122 8.58 -39.58 -26.23
C ASP A 122 8.47 -40.98 -25.60
N ALA A 123 7.84 -41.11 -24.44
CA ALA A 123 7.58 -42.40 -23.79
C ALA A 123 6.58 -43.32 -24.53
N LYS A 124 5.88 -42.83 -25.57
CA LYS A 124 4.95 -43.61 -26.39
C LYS A 124 5.53 -44.06 -27.74
N LYS A 125 6.77 -43.68 -28.05
CA LYS A 125 7.46 -44.05 -29.29
C LYS A 125 8.41 -45.25 -29.13
N ASP A 126 8.59 -45.73 -27.90
CA ASP A 126 9.26 -46.99 -27.56
C ASP A 126 8.22 -48.08 -27.25
#